data_AF-A0A8S0R575-F1
#
_entry.id   AF-A0A8S0R575-F1
#
_cell.length_a   1.000
_cell.length_b   1.000
_cell.length_c   1.000
_cell.angle_alpha   90.00
_cell.angle_beta   90.00
_cell.angle_gamma   90.00
#
_symmetry.space_group_name_H-M   'P 1'
#
loop_
_entity.id
_entity.type
_entity.pdbx_description
1 polymer ?
#
loop_
_entity_poly.entity_id
_entity_poly.type
_entity_poly.pdbx_seq_one_letter_code
_entity_poly.pdbx_strand_id
1 'polypeptide(L)'
;MSLWNYGTDVMDAMVELLISLAASSGQLVDLCLEMLVTNFMPPSSSSTHFIELLKQPRGVDKKHQVLDRVHSTFQDIANLVPLTPLRLEKIVRERMPNIYTKEPFIVMYVENMLRLESGAAGKLVGGSMIVAIMDRLIDLDVEIAWDDILQDDFSKGIFDMELEDLEGFSDHVQQDGNELTRESLIQRFFGGNLVAEKLDSLLVLTFEHLESCTESGRLIQVFETLLQSFQKTVLTAYKSKFAQFVMFYACSLDPENCGKMFASTLVDIFVSGVYPAWRMSAVAYLASYLSRAKFVTPSFVATTLESLVKWCFEYCNNQDGDINPKAHKVFYAGCQAIMYVLCFRMKSIISVPRLRSQLRLLRIEDILRHPLKPLQVCLPSIVEEFLRLAKTNGIFAVPDTFADYGMLESELSRAFGGIERLDMFFPFDPCLLRKSDRFIRPNFVYWSMVRSSYYEDEEDESASDEDITEAGVDMADDISVDEDIAHFDEFDYSLDKMSITPRDSSAKFGGRVHGFVQMPSKIRPSTSPESL
;
A
#
# COMPACT_ATOMS: atom_id res chain seq x y z
N MET A 1 16.20 -14.94 33.73
CA MET A 1 16.81 -16.20 33.27
C MET A 1 16.28 -16.51 31.88
N SER A 2 17.10 -17.06 30.98
CA SER A 2 16.70 -17.31 29.58
C SER A 2 16.80 -18.79 29.26
N LEU A 3 15.70 -19.40 28.83
CA LEU A 3 15.62 -20.80 28.38
C LEU A 3 16.56 -21.05 27.20
N TRP A 4 16.80 -20.05 26.36
CA TRP A 4 17.67 -20.12 25.19
C TRP A 4 19.10 -20.57 25.50
N ASN A 5 19.58 -20.35 26.74
CA ASN A 5 20.95 -20.63 27.14
C ASN A 5 21.17 -22.03 27.72
N TYR A 6 20.12 -22.84 27.89
CA TYR A 6 20.19 -24.09 28.67
C TYR A 6 19.82 -25.34 27.88
N GLY A 7 20.20 -26.53 28.35
CA GLY A 7 19.74 -27.82 27.81
C GLY A 7 18.29 -28.13 28.22
N THR A 8 17.68 -29.14 27.60
CA THR A 8 16.26 -29.50 27.82
C THR A 8 15.94 -29.78 29.29
N ASP A 9 16.79 -30.54 29.99
CA ASP A 9 16.54 -30.90 31.40
C ASP A 9 16.43 -29.68 32.32
N VAL A 10 17.26 -28.66 32.07
CA VAL A 10 17.25 -27.40 32.83
C VAL A 10 16.05 -26.54 32.43
N MET A 11 15.67 -26.53 31.15
CA MET A 11 14.45 -25.84 30.71
C MET A 11 13.20 -26.42 31.37
N ASP A 12 13.10 -27.76 31.40
CA ASP A 12 11.96 -28.48 31.95
C ASP A 12 11.82 -28.19 33.46
N ALA A 13 12.91 -28.31 34.21
CA ALA A 13 12.93 -27.96 35.64
C ALA A 13 12.57 -26.48 35.89
N MET A 14 12.99 -25.57 35.01
CA MET A 14 12.70 -24.14 35.12
C MET A 14 11.23 -23.81 34.84
N VAL A 15 10.62 -24.50 33.87
CA VAL A 15 9.19 -24.39 33.58
C VAL A 15 8.34 -24.96 34.72
N GLU A 16 8.70 -26.13 35.26
CA GLU A 16 8.01 -26.71 36.42
C GLU A 16 8.05 -25.78 37.64
N LEU A 17 9.19 -25.12 37.87
CA LEU A 17 9.33 -24.11 38.91
C LEU A 17 8.38 -22.93 38.67
N LEU A 18 8.29 -22.44 37.43
CA LEU A 18 7.38 -21.34 37.08
C LEU A 18 5.92 -21.68 37.35
N ILE A 19 5.48 -22.87 36.95
CA ILE A 19 4.11 -23.36 37.18
C ILE A 19 3.83 -23.41 38.68
N SER A 20 4.75 -23.99 39.46
CA SER A 20 4.62 -24.12 40.91
C SER A 20 4.58 -22.75 41.62
N LEU A 21 5.42 -21.80 41.19
CA LEU A 21 5.43 -20.45 41.75
C LEU A 21 4.14 -19.69 41.43
N ALA A 22 3.67 -19.75 40.18
CA ALA A 22 2.42 -19.11 39.77
C ALA A 22 1.20 -19.69 40.51
N ALA A 23 1.18 -21.00 40.74
CA ALA A 23 0.10 -21.67 41.48
C ALA A 23 0.14 -21.38 43.00
N SER A 24 1.33 -21.18 43.57
CA SER A 24 1.50 -20.98 45.02
C SER A 24 1.17 -19.56 45.49
N SER A 25 1.41 -18.54 44.67
CA SER A 25 1.14 -17.14 45.03
C SER A 25 0.70 -16.32 43.83
N GLY A 26 -0.52 -15.79 43.89
CA GLY A 26 -1.07 -14.90 42.86
C GLY A 26 -0.27 -13.60 42.62
N GLN A 27 0.61 -13.22 43.56
CA GLN A 27 1.52 -12.07 43.42
C GLN A 27 2.72 -12.38 42.50
N LEU A 28 3.10 -13.66 42.39
CA LEU A 28 4.23 -14.09 41.57
C LEU A 28 3.84 -14.38 40.11
N VAL A 29 2.55 -14.52 39.83
CA VAL A 29 2.03 -14.83 38.48
C VAL A 29 2.58 -13.85 37.45
N ASP A 30 2.53 -12.55 37.70
CA ASP A 30 2.98 -11.53 36.73
C ASP A 30 4.49 -11.66 36.46
N LEU A 31 5.30 -11.94 37.49
CA LEU A 31 6.74 -12.18 37.33
C LEU A 31 7.02 -13.45 36.52
N CYS A 32 6.26 -14.52 36.74
CA CYS A 32 6.36 -15.76 35.98
C CYS A 32 6.01 -15.52 34.50
N LEU A 33 4.90 -14.81 34.23
CA LEU A 33 4.45 -14.49 32.88
C LEU A 33 5.43 -13.56 32.16
N GLU A 34 5.93 -12.52 32.83
CA GLU A 34 6.96 -11.63 32.28
C GLU A 34 8.23 -12.39 31.89
N MET A 35 8.64 -13.35 32.71
CA MET A 35 9.81 -14.16 32.41
C MET A 35 9.57 -15.07 31.20
N LEU A 36 8.37 -15.66 31.06
CA LEU A 36 7.99 -16.44 29.88
C LEU A 36 7.91 -15.58 28.61
N VAL A 37 7.27 -14.41 28.67
CA VAL A 37 7.18 -13.47 27.53
C VAL A 37 8.56 -12.98 27.10
N THR A 38 9.48 -12.75 28.04
CA THR A 38 10.88 -12.39 27.72
C THR A 38 11.57 -13.47 26.89
N ASN A 39 11.15 -14.74 27.00
CA ASN A 39 11.70 -15.85 26.22
C ASN A 39 11.05 -16.00 24.83
N PHE A 40 10.10 -15.14 24.43
CA PHE A 40 9.69 -15.03 23.02
C PHE A 40 10.85 -14.71 22.10
N MET A 41 11.89 -14.06 22.63
CA MET A 41 13.11 -13.75 21.91
C MET A 41 14.35 -14.22 22.68
N PRO A 42 15.44 -14.56 21.99
CA PRO A 42 16.70 -14.85 22.64
C PRO A 42 17.30 -13.58 23.27
N PRO A 43 18.22 -13.73 24.24
CA PRO A 43 18.86 -12.61 24.92
C PRO A 43 19.56 -11.64 23.97
N SER A 44 19.28 -10.34 24.13
CA SER A 44 19.85 -9.27 23.29
C SER A 44 21.38 -9.19 23.39
N SER A 45 21.97 -9.59 24.52
CA SER A 45 23.42 -9.61 24.77
C SER A 45 24.20 -10.47 23.76
N SER A 46 23.54 -11.47 23.17
CA SER A 46 24.15 -12.39 22.20
C SER A 46 23.39 -12.38 20.87
N SER A 47 22.77 -11.25 20.51
CA SER A 47 21.87 -11.15 19.37
C SER A 47 22.47 -11.66 18.05
N THR A 48 23.71 -11.29 17.74
CA THR A 48 24.39 -11.71 16.51
C THR A 48 24.61 -13.22 16.46
N HIS A 49 25.00 -13.84 17.59
CA HIS A 49 25.16 -15.29 17.68
C HIS A 49 23.84 -16.01 17.42
N PHE A 50 22.74 -15.56 18.04
CA PHE A 50 21.44 -16.18 17.85
C PHE A 50 20.87 -15.99 16.45
N ILE A 51 21.13 -14.86 15.79
CA ILE A 51 20.75 -14.67 14.39
C ILE A 51 21.45 -15.69 13.49
N GLU A 52 22.76 -15.89 13.66
CA GLU A 52 23.50 -16.91 12.90
C GLU A 52 23.07 -18.34 13.25
N LEU A 53 22.73 -18.58 14.52
CA LEU A 53 22.22 -19.88 14.96
C LEU A 53 20.87 -20.19 14.32
N LEU A 54 19.94 -19.22 14.28
CA LEU A 54 18.59 -19.37 13.71
C LEU A 54 18.59 -19.64 12.20
N LYS A 55 19.66 -19.29 11.49
CA LYS A 55 19.86 -19.67 10.07
C LYS A 55 20.16 -21.17 9.89
N GLN A 56 20.48 -21.88 10.96
CA GLN A 56 20.90 -23.29 10.93
C GLN A 56 19.77 -24.19 11.46
N PRO A 57 19.61 -25.44 10.96
CA PRO A 57 18.56 -26.36 11.41
C PRO A 57 18.53 -26.54 12.93
N ARG A 58 19.70 -26.69 13.56
CA ARG A 58 19.84 -26.81 15.03
C ARG A 58 19.29 -25.60 15.80
N GLY A 59 19.37 -24.40 15.22
CA GLY A 59 18.83 -23.20 15.85
C GLY A 59 17.32 -23.11 15.70
N VAL A 60 16.79 -23.57 14.57
CA VAL A 60 15.36 -23.75 14.35
C VAL A 60 14.80 -24.77 15.35
N ASP A 61 15.45 -25.92 15.53
CA ASP A 61 15.05 -26.92 16.54
C ASP A 61 15.06 -26.32 17.95
N LYS A 62 16.10 -25.55 18.27
CA LYS A 62 16.22 -24.84 19.55
C LYS A 62 15.07 -23.85 19.77
N LYS A 63 14.71 -23.09 18.73
CA LYS A 63 13.57 -22.16 18.76
C LYS A 63 12.29 -22.92 19.10
N HIS A 64 11.99 -24.03 18.42
CA HIS A 64 10.80 -24.83 18.71
C HIS A 64 10.80 -25.35 20.14
N GLN A 65 11.93 -25.93 20.59
CA GLN A 65 12.06 -26.44 21.96
C GLN A 65 11.75 -25.39 23.04
N VAL A 66 12.19 -24.15 22.85
CA VAL A 66 11.95 -23.05 23.80
C VAL A 66 10.51 -22.57 23.70
N LEU A 67 10.02 -22.27 22.49
CA LEU A 67 8.69 -21.68 22.32
C LEU A 67 7.57 -22.65 22.68
N ASP A 68 7.69 -23.94 22.35
CA ASP A 68 6.69 -24.95 22.73
C ASP A 68 6.55 -25.07 24.25
N ARG A 69 7.68 -25.04 24.97
CA ARG A 69 7.68 -25.00 26.43
C ARG A 69 7.03 -23.74 26.95
N VAL A 70 7.38 -22.57 26.42
CA VAL A 70 6.78 -21.30 26.85
C VAL A 70 5.26 -21.32 26.69
N HIS A 71 4.76 -21.73 25.52
CA HIS A 71 3.32 -21.79 25.26
C HIS A 71 2.59 -22.86 26.07
N SER A 72 3.19 -24.05 26.26
CA SER A 72 2.65 -25.08 27.17
C SER A 72 2.56 -24.55 28.60
N THR A 73 3.61 -23.87 29.06
CA THR A 73 3.65 -23.29 30.41
C THR A 73 2.54 -22.26 30.62
N PHE A 74 2.28 -21.40 29.61
CA PHE A 74 1.16 -20.46 29.70
C PHE A 74 -0.18 -21.18 29.83
N GLN A 75 -0.36 -22.27 29.08
CA GLN A 75 -1.58 -23.06 29.17
C GLN A 75 -1.73 -23.70 30.56
N ASP A 76 -0.65 -24.27 31.09
CA ASP A 76 -0.65 -24.92 32.41
C ASP A 76 -0.94 -23.91 33.52
N ILE A 77 -0.31 -22.73 33.48
CA ILE A 77 -0.60 -21.65 34.42
C ILE A 77 -2.04 -21.15 34.26
N ALA A 78 -2.56 -21.01 33.03
CA ALA A 78 -3.94 -20.57 32.80
C ALA A 78 -4.97 -21.59 33.31
N ASN A 79 -4.66 -22.89 33.24
CA ASN A 79 -5.51 -23.95 33.80
C ASN A 79 -5.57 -23.88 35.34
N LEU A 80 -4.47 -23.49 36.00
CA LEU A 80 -4.38 -23.37 37.46
C LEU A 80 -4.89 -22.01 37.97
N VAL A 81 -4.67 -20.93 37.20
CA VAL A 81 -5.00 -19.55 37.53
C VAL A 81 -5.80 -18.93 36.37
N PRO A 82 -7.14 -18.95 36.42
CA PRO A 82 -7.99 -18.58 35.27
C PRO A 82 -7.88 -17.12 34.79
N LEU A 83 -7.39 -16.20 35.64
CA LEU A 83 -7.18 -14.78 35.27
C LEU A 83 -5.87 -14.53 34.51
N THR A 84 -5.06 -15.56 34.31
CA THR A 84 -3.77 -15.50 33.62
C THR A 84 -3.85 -14.89 32.22
N PRO A 85 -4.82 -15.24 31.35
CA PRO A 85 -4.86 -14.69 29.99
C PRO A 85 -4.94 -13.17 29.95
N LEU A 86 -5.76 -12.53 30.81
CA LEU A 86 -5.90 -11.08 30.85
C LEU A 86 -4.61 -10.38 31.35
N ARG A 87 -3.89 -11.00 32.28
CA ARG A 87 -2.59 -10.50 32.75
C ARG A 87 -1.53 -10.65 31.66
N LEU A 88 -1.52 -11.79 30.98
CA LEU A 88 -0.63 -12.07 29.85
C LEU A 88 -0.83 -11.07 28.72
N GLU A 89 -2.09 -10.76 28.37
CA GLU A 89 -2.43 -9.78 27.33
C GLU A 89 -1.72 -8.45 27.55
N LYS A 90 -1.83 -7.90 28.77
CA LYS A 90 -1.18 -6.64 29.13
C LYS A 90 0.33 -6.72 28.97
N ILE A 91 0.96 -7.78 29.51
CA ILE A 91 2.41 -7.98 29.47
C ILE A 91 2.91 -8.08 28.02
N VAL A 92 2.24 -8.89 27.19
CA VAL A 92 2.64 -9.10 25.78
C VAL A 92 2.57 -7.80 24.99
N ARG A 93 1.52 -6.99 25.19
CA ARG A 93 1.39 -5.69 24.51
C ARG A 93 2.44 -4.68 24.98
N GLU A 94 2.72 -4.62 26.29
CA GLU A 94 3.71 -3.69 26.86
C GLU A 94 5.15 -4.06 26.48
N ARG A 95 5.42 -5.35 26.25
CA ARG A 95 6.74 -5.87 25.86
C ARG A 95 6.94 -5.94 24.34
N MET A 96 5.97 -5.48 23.54
CA MET A 96 6.05 -5.46 22.08
C MET A 96 7.36 -4.78 21.63
N PRO A 97 8.19 -5.43 20.79
CA PRO A 97 9.46 -4.86 20.36
C PRO A 97 9.29 -3.51 19.67
N ASN A 98 10.25 -2.62 19.88
CA ASN A 98 10.29 -1.33 19.20
C ASN A 98 10.69 -1.50 17.72
N ILE A 99 10.46 -0.45 16.92
CA ILE A 99 10.77 -0.41 15.48
C ILE A 99 12.27 -0.63 15.16
N TYR A 100 13.17 -0.36 16.10
CA TYR A 100 14.62 -0.54 15.94
C TYR A 100 15.09 -1.98 16.19
N THR A 101 14.22 -2.84 16.72
CA THR A 101 14.55 -4.25 16.97
C THR A 101 14.88 -4.96 15.65
N LYS A 102 15.88 -5.85 15.65
CA LYS A 102 16.29 -6.60 14.45
C LYS A 102 15.13 -7.46 13.94
N GLU A 103 15.01 -7.55 12.61
CA GLU A 103 13.90 -8.21 11.91
C GLU A 103 13.59 -9.63 12.41
N PRO A 104 14.57 -10.55 12.60
CA PRO A 104 14.27 -11.90 13.08
C PRO A 104 13.61 -11.97 14.47
N PHE A 105 13.87 -10.96 15.32
CA PHE A 105 13.34 -10.94 16.68
C PHE A 105 11.93 -10.38 16.75
N ILE A 106 11.65 -9.30 16.01
CA ILE A 106 10.27 -8.78 15.93
C ILE A 106 9.34 -9.79 15.23
N VAL A 107 9.82 -10.44 14.17
CA VAL A 107 9.11 -11.54 13.47
C VAL A 107 8.76 -12.65 14.45
N MET A 108 9.73 -13.12 15.23
CA MET A 108 9.49 -14.18 16.22
C MET A 108 8.58 -13.75 17.36
N TYR A 109 8.62 -12.48 17.79
CA TYR A 109 7.70 -11.97 18.79
C TYR A 109 6.25 -11.98 18.26
N VAL A 110 6.04 -11.49 17.04
CA VAL A 110 4.73 -11.48 16.38
C VAL A 110 4.22 -12.89 16.12
N GLU A 111 5.08 -13.82 15.68
CA GLU A 111 4.73 -15.24 15.54
C GLU A 111 4.20 -15.83 16.86
N ASN A 112 4.82 -15.48 17.99
CA ASN A 112 4.32 -15.91 19.30
C ASN A 112 2.99 -15.23 19.67
N MET A 113 2.77 -13.97 19.31
CA MET A 113 1.46 -13.31 19.50
C MET A 113 0.36 -13.99 18.69
N LEU A 114 0.65 -14.35 17.43
CA LEU A 114 -0.29 -15.07 16.55
C LEU A 114 -0.54 -16.50 17.06
N ARG A 115 0.46 -17.15 17.67
CA ARG A 115 0.27 -18.44 18.35
C ARG A 115 -0.62 -18.32 19.59
N LEU A 116 -0.55 -17.20 20.34
CA LEU A 116 -1.48 -16.93 21.43
C LEU A 116 -2.90 -16.67 20.92
N GLU A 117 -3.05 -15.95 19.81
CA GLU A 117 -4.33 -15.74 19.12
C GLU A 117 -4.98 -17.07 18.71
N SER A 118 -4.23 -17.94 18.04
CA SER A 118 -4.75 -19.24 17.59
C SER A 118 -4.92 -20.26 18.73
N GLY A 119 -4.32 -20.00 19.88
CA GLY A 119 -4.29 -20.91 21.03
C GLY A 119 -5.56 -20.90 21.86
N ALA A 120 -5.57 -21.69 22.94
CA ALA A 120 -6.72 -21.76 23.86
C ALA A 120 -7.02 -20.44 24.58
N ALA A 121 -6.02 -19.57 24.78
CA ALA A 121 -6.19 -18.22 25.30
C ALA A 121 -6.81 -17.23 24.28
N GLY A 122 -6.84 -17.59 22.99
CA GLY A 122 -7.26 -16.75 21.88
C GLY A 122 -8.63 -16.11 22.03
N LYS A 123 -9.59 -16.83 22.62
CA LYS A 123 -10.95 -16.30 22.87
C LYS A 123 -10.96 -15.05 23.76
N LEU A 124 -9.97 -14.91 24.65
CA LEU A 124 -9.87 -13.80 25.59
C LEU A 124 -8.88 -12.73 25.10
N VAL A 125 -7.74 -13.15 24.56
CA VAL A 125 -6.62 -12.23 24.26
C VAL A 125 -6.41 -11.98 22.77
N GLY A 126 -6.96 -12.83 21.91
CA GLY A 126 -6.69 -12.85 20.47
C GLY A 126 -7.04 -11.53 19.80
N GLY A 127 -8.18 -10.94 20.16
CA GLY A 127 -8.59 -9.64 19.63
C GLY A 127 -7.54 -8.55 19.89
N SER A 128 -7.04 -8.47 21.12
CA SER A 128 -5.98 -7.53 21.50
C SER A 128 -4.64 -7.81 20.81
N MET A 129 -4.30 -9.09 20.55
CA MET A 129 -3.09 -9.44 19.80
C MET A 129 -3.17 -8.92 18.37
N ILE A 130 -4.30 -9.15 17.68
CA ILE A 130 -4.53 -8.68 16.31
C ILE A 130 -4.46 -7.15 16.24
N VAL A 131 -5.12 -6.44 17.16
CA VAL A 131 -5.06 -4.96 17.22
C VAL A 131 -3.62 -4.49 17.42
N ALA A 132 -2.88 -5.06 18.36
CA ALA A 132 -1.48 -4.67 18.62
C ALA A 132 -0.55 -4.96 17.43
N ILE A 133 -0.82 -6.02 16.66
CA ILE A 133 -0.09 -6.32 15.42
C ILE A 133 -0.41 -5.27 14.36
N MET A 134 -1.69 -4.93 14.16
CA MET A 134 -2.09 -3.88 13.23
C MET A 134 -1.46 -2.52 13.57
N ASP A 135 -1.46 -2.15 14.85
CA ASP A 135 -0.82 -0.91 15.31
C ASP A 135 0.68 -0.92 14.99
N ARG A 136 1.38 -2.05 15.20
CA ARG A 136 2.80 -2.17 14.86
C ARG A 136 3.06 -2.14 13.35
N LEU A 137 2.18 -2.72 12.53
CA LEU A 137 2.28 -2.64 11.08
C LEU A 137 2.16 -1.19 10.62
N ILE A 138 1.20 -0.43 11.16
CA ILE A 138 1.04 1.00 10.85
C ILE A 138 2.26 1.80 11.31
N ASP A 139 2.78 1.55 12.52
CA ASP A 139 3.99 2.23 13.02
C ASP A 139 5.19 2.05 12.08
N LEU A 140 5.38 0.83 11.56
CA LEU A 140 6.45 0.53 10.61
C LEU A 140 6.19 1.16 9.23
N ASP A 141 4.95 1.11 8.76
CA ASP A 141 4.54 1.62 7.46
C ASP A 141 4.69 3.15 7.36
N VAL A 142 4.26 3.89 8.39
CA VAL A 142 4.39 5.36 8.42
C VAL A 142 5.85 5.81 8.53
N GLU A 143 6.73 4.98 9.09
CA GLU A 143 8.18 5.25 9.17
C GLU A 143 8.87 5.08 7.80
N ILE A 144 8.24 4.38 6.86
CA ILE A 144 8.71 4.34 5.47
C ILE A 144 8.43 5.72 4.88
N ALA A 145 9.46 6.57 4.78
CA ALA A 145 9.40 7.95 4.30
C ALA A 145 9.09 8.03 2.79
N TRP A 146 7.88 7.61 2.42
CA TRP A 146 7.38 7.60 1.04
C TRP A 146 7.32 8.98 0.41
N ASP A 147 7.08 10.02 1.22
CA ASP A 147 7.09 11.41 0.77
C ASP A 147 8.48 11.82 0.22
N ASP A 148 9.57 11.19 0.67
CA ASP A 148 10.93 11.41 0.15
C ASP A 148 11.21 10.58 -1.11
N ILE A 149 10.47 9.48 -1.31
CA ILE A 149 10.62 8.56 -2.44
C ILE A 149 9.95 9.12 -3.71
N LEU A 150 8.87 9.91 -3.55
CA LEU A 150 8.01 10.38 -4.66
C LEU A 150 8.24 11.85 -5.06
N GLN A 151 9.30 12.51 -4.56
CA GLN A 151 9.50 13.97 -4.73
C GLN A 151 9.60 14.43 -6.20
N ASP A 152 9.87 13.54 -7.16
CA ASP A 152 10.18 13.91 -8.55
C ASP A 152 9.03 13.69 -9.58
N ASP A 153 7.87 13.10 -9.23
CA ASP A 153 6.87 12.63 -10.23
C ASP A 153 5.47 13.27 -10.16
N PHE A 154 5.23 14.29 -9.33
CA PHE A 154 3.90 14.92 -9.16
C PHE A 154 3.31 15.60 -10.42
N SER A 155 4.06 15.69 -11.52
CA SER A 155 3.54 16.17 -12.82
C SER A 155 2.82 15.10 -13.64
N LYS A 156 2.93 13.82 -13.27
CA LYS A 156 2.33 12.69 -14.00
C LYS A 156 0.99 12.27 -13.39
N GLY A 157 0.07 11.82 -14.23
CA GLY A 157 -1.24 11.34 -13.78
C GLY A 157 -1.13 10.05 -12.98
N ILE A 158 -2.12 9.76 -12.12
CA ILE A 158 -2.13 8.55 -11.28
C ILE A 158 -2.01 7.24 -12.08
N PHE A 159 -2.59 7.21 -13.27
CA PHE A 159 -2.53 6.07 -14.17
C PHE A 159 -1.16 5.92 -14.83
N ASP A 160 -0.52 7.03 -15.18
CA ASP A 160 0.79 7.06 -15.83
C ASP A 160 1.90 6.65 -14.86
N MET A 161 1.81 7.09 -13.59
CA MET A 161 2.75 6.65 -12.54
C MET A 161 2.74 5.13 -12.38
N GLU A 162 1.57 4.49 -12.36
CA GLU A 162 1.49 3.03 -12.28
C GLU A 162 2.00 2.34 -13.55
N LEU A 163 1.82 2.95 -14.73
CA LEU A 163 2.30 2.41 -15.99
C LEU A 163 3.81 2.51 -16.11
N GLU A 164 4.45 3.60 -15.73
CA GLU A 164 5.91 3.70 -15.74
C GLU A 164 6.55 2.74 -14.73
N ASP A 165 5.88 2.50 -13.60
CA ASP A 165 6.23 1.42 -12.65
C ASP A 165 6.03 0.01 -13.25
N LEU A 166 5.40 -0.12 -14.43
CA LEU A 166 5.05 -1.39 -15.09
C LEU A 166 5.47 -1.49 -16.58
N GLU A 167 5.98 -0.45 -17.23
CA GLU A 167 6.36 -0.45 -18.66
C GLU A 167 7.72 -1.13 -18.91
N GLY A 168 8.46 -1.46 -17.85
CA GLY A 168 9.57 -2.43 -17.88
C GLY A 168 9.13 -3.90 -18.01
N PHE A 169 7.87 -4.18 -18.35
CA PHE A 169 7.27 -5.52 -18.29
C PHE A 169 6.59 -6.01 -19.58
N SER A 170 6.68 -5.29 -20.70
CA SER A 170 6.17 -5.84 -21.97
C SER A 170 7.14 -6.90 -22.50
N ASP A 171 6.70 -8.16 -22.58
CA ASP A 171 7.37 -9.26 -23.30
C ASP A 171 7.32 -9.05 -24.84
N HIS A 172 7.82 -7.91 -25.32
CA HIS A 172 8.09 -7.71 -26.74
C HIS A 172 9.59 -7.79 -26.97
N VAL A 173 10.01 -8.95 -27.47
CA VAL A 173 11.36 -9.26 -27.91
C VAL A 173 11.90 -8.16 -28.83
N GLN A 174 12.87 -7.39 -28.35
CA GLN A 174 13.97 -6.86 -29.16
C GLN A 174 15.19 -6.47 -28.30
N GLN A 175 16.36 -6.75 -28.87
CA GLN A 175 17.68 -6.73 -28.26
C GLN A 175 18.16 -5.32 -27.85
N ASP A 176 19.02 -5.34 -26.82
CA ASP A 176 19.91 -4.29 -26.28
C ASP A 176 19.32 -3.21 -25.35
N GLY A 177 19.75 -3.29 -24.07
CA GLY A 177 19.86 -2.12 -23.19
C GLY A 177 18.98 -2.07 -21.92
N ASN A 178 19.20 -3.00 -20.98
CA ASN A 178 18.82 -2.90 -19.55
C ASN A 178 17.29 -2.85 -19.25
N GLU A 179 16.62 -4.00 -19.37
CA GLU A 179 15.26 -4.23 -18.85
C GLU A 179 15.17 -3.90 -17.34
N LEU A 180 14.28 -2.98 -16.97
CA LEU A 180 13.95 -2.67 -15.58
C LEU A 180 12.81 -3.59 -15.10
N THR A 181 13.15 -4.76 -14.54
CA THR A 181 12.17 -5.72 -14.00
C THR A 181 11.50 -5.21 -12.70
N ARG A 182 10.35 -5.76 -12.27
CA ARG A 182 9.71 -5.44 -10.96
C ARG A 182 10.68 -5.50 -9.80
N GLU A 183 11.53 -6.50 -9.84
CA GLU A 183 12.55 -6.75 -8.85
C GLU A 183 13.53 -5.59 -8.78
N SER A 184 13.85 -4.97 -9.93
CA SER A 184 14.66 -3.76 -10.00
C SER A 184 13.97 -2.54 -9.37
N LEU A 185 12.64 -2.40 -9.50
CA LEU A 185 11.87 -1.32 -8.87
C LEU A 185 11.75 -1.49 -7.36
N ILE A 186 11.44 -2.71 -6.90
CA ILE A 186 11.44 -3.04 -5.48
C ILE A 186 12.84 -2.81 -4.89
N GLN A 187 13.90 -3.19 -5.63
CA GLN A 187 15.27 -2.92 -5.24
C GLN A 187 15.61 -1.41 -5.26
N ARG A 188 15.09 -0.64 -6.22
CA ARG A 188 15.28 0.81 -6.34
C ARG A 188 14.65 1.55 -5.16
N PHE A 189 13.42 1.20 -4.80
CA PHE A 189 12.65 1.89 -3.77
C PHE A 189 12.96 1.39 -2.35
N PHE A 190 13.22 0.10 -2.19
CA PHE A 190 13.36 -0.53 -0.86
C PHE A 190 14.66 -1.29 -0.64
N GLY A 191 15.59 -1.28 -1.61
CA GLY A 191 16.88 -1.93 -1.46
C GLY A 191 17.64 -1.43 -0.23
N GLY A 192 17.75 -2.27 0.79
CA GLY A 192 18.42 -1.93 2.05
C GLY A 192 17.57 -1.15 3.06
N ASN A 193 16.28 -0.92 2.80
CA ASN A 193 15.37 -0.33 3.79
C ASN A 193 14.94 -1.38 4.82
N LEU A 194 15.64 -1.39 5.96
CA LEU A 194 15.41 -2.34 7.06
C LEU A 194 14.00 -2.25 7.67
N VAL A 195 13.31 -1.11 7.55
CA VAL A 195 11.94 -0.95 8.05
C VAL A 195 10.95 -1.61 7.10
N ALA A 196 11.12 -1.39 5.79
CA ALA A 196 10.32 -2.06 4.76
C ALA A 196 10.49 -3.58 4.80
N GLU A 197 11.71 -4.09 4.99
CA GLU A 197 11.95 -5.53 5.15
C GLU A 197 11.24 -6.13 6.37
N LYS A 198 11.20 -5.41 7.50
CA LYS A 198 10.46 -5.83 8.70
C LYS A 198 8.97 -5.86 8.42
N LEU A 199 8.43 -4.79 7.86
CA LEU A 199 7.01 -4.68 7.53
C LEU A 199 6.57 -5.80 6.60
N ASP A 200 7.35 -6.05 5.55
CA ASP A 200 7.13 -7.13 4.58
C ASP A 200 7.07 -8.50 5.26
N SER A 201 8.04 -8.82 6.12
CA SER A 201 8.04 -10.07 6.89
C SER A 201 6.84 -10.18 7.84
N LEU A 202 6.42 -9.09 8.49
CA LEU A 202 5.26 -9.11 9.39
C LEU A 202 3.92 -9.22 8.64
N LEU A 203 3.81 -8.62 7.45
CA LEU A 203 2.64 -8.80 6.58
C LEU A 203 2.53 -10.25 6.14
N VAL A 204 3.63 -10.88 5.72
CA VAL A 204 3.65 -12.32 5.38
C VAL A 204 3.15 -13.18 6.54
N LEU A 205 3.68 -12.98 7.75
CA LEU A 205 3.21 -13.73 8.93
C LEU A 205 1.71 -13.51 9.19
N THR A 206 1.23 -12.29 9.00
CA THR A 206 -0.18 -11.96 9.21
C THR A 206 -1.06 -12.63 8.15
N PHE A 207 -0.62 -12.68 6.89
CA PHE A 207 -1.33 -13.35 5.80
C PHE A 207 -1.38 -14.87 6.01
N GLU A 208 -0.26 -15.50 6.35
CA GLU A 208 -0.21 -16.95 6.67
C GLU A 208 -1.12 -17.29 7.84
N HIS A 209 -1.22 -16.40 8.84
CA HIS A 209 -2.16 -16.56 9.94
C HIS A 209 -3.63 -16.46 9.49
N LEU A 210 -3.96 -15.55 8.58
CA LEU A 210 -5.31 -15.44 8.02
C LEU A 210 -5.70 -16.68 7.19
N GLU A 211 -4.77 -17.26 6.44
CA GLU A 211 -4.97 -18.55 5.77
C GLU A 211 -5.31 -19.64 6.80
N SER A 212 -4.50 -19.77 7.86
CA SER A 212 -4.77 -20.72 8.95
C SER A 212 -6.11 -20.47 9.67
N CYS A 213 -6.52 -19.21 9.82
CA CYS A 213 -7.83 -18.86 10.37
C CYS A 213 -8.97 -19.29 9.43
N THR A 214 -8.74 -19.26 8.13
CA THR A 214 -9.69 -19.73 7.12
C THR A 214 -9.85 -21.25 7.22
N GLU A 215 -8.74 -21.98 7.28
CA GLU A 215 -8.72 -23.44 7.42
C GLU A 215 -9.38 -23.92 8.72
N SER A 216 -9.24 -23.13 9.80
CA SER A 216 -9.86 -23.42 11.11
C SER A 216 -11.28 -22.86 11.27
N GLY A 217 -11.85 -22.20 10.25
CA GLY A 217 -13.20 -21.64 10.29
C GLY A 217 -13.37 -20.42 11.21
N ARG A 218 -12.28 -19.75 11.59
CA ARG A 218 -12.27 -18.58 12.49
C ARG A 218 -12.11 -17.24 11.77
N LEU A 219 -11.90 -17.24 10.45
CA LEU A 219 -11.60 -16.03 9.68
C LEU A 219 -12.56 -14.88 9.97
N ILE A 220 -13.88 -15.14 10.00
CA ILE A 220 -14.89 -14.09 10.25
C ILE A 220 -14.70 -13.43 11.63
N GLN A 221 -14.42 -14.21 12.67
CA GLN A 221 -14.19 -13.67 14.02
C GLN A 221 -12.95 -12.77 14.07
N VAL A 222 -11.86 -13.21 13.44
CA VAL A 222 -10.62 -12.43 13.33
C VAL A 222 -10.87 -11.18 12.49
N PHE A 223 -11.63 -11.31 11.40
CA PHE A 223 -11.97 -10.22 10.50
C PHE A 223 -12.81 -9.13 11.18
N GLU A 224 -13.78 -9.48 12.02
CA GLU A 224 -14.54 -8.50 12.80
C GLU A 224 -13.63 -7.66 13.71
N THR A 225 -12.61 -8.29 14.30
CA THR A 225 -11.60 -7.59 15.10
C THR A 225 -10.74 -6.67 14.21
N LEU A 226 -10.27 -7.19 13.07
CA LEU A 226 -9.51 -6.40 12.10
C LEU A 226 -10.30 -5.18 11.60
N LEU A 227 -11.59 -5.35 11.34
CA LEU A 227 -12.48 -4.28 10.89
C LEU A 227 -12.65 -3.19 11.95
N GLN A 228 -12.81 -3.58 13.22
CA GLN A 228 -12.85 -2.62 14.33
C GLN A 228 -11.53 -1.87 14.49
N SER A 229 -10.40 -2.56 14.31
CA SER A 229 -9.08 -1.93 14.30
C SER A 229 -8.95 -0.95 13.13
N PHE A 230 -9.34 -1.39 11.93
CA PHE A 230 -9.29 -0.60 10.70
C PHE A 230 -10.04 0.72 10.85
N GLN A 231 -11.26 0.71 11.39
CA GLN A 231 -12.04 1.93 11.61
C GLN A 231 -11.39 2.92 12.57
N LYS A 232 -10.62 2.43 13.55
CA LYS A 232 -9.99 3.27 14.59
C LYS A 232 -8.61 3.79 14.20
N THR A 233 -7.82 3.00 13.48
CA THR A 233 -6.40 3.29 13.25
C THR A 233 -6.09 3.45 11.77
N VAL A 234 -6.34 2.43 10.96
CA VAL A 234 -5.96 2.41 9.53
C VAL A 234 -6.72 3.45 8.72
N LEU A 235 -8.03 3.60 8.92
CA LEU A 235 -8.89 4.49 8.12
C LEU A 235 -8.42 5.96 8.14
N THR A 236 -7.79 6.38 9.23
CA THR A 236 -7.26 7.75 9.41
C THR A 236 -5.75 7.85 9.19
N ALA A 237 -5.05 6.73 9.00
CA ALA A 237 -3.61 6.71 8.77
C ALA A 237 -3.29 6.93 7.29
N TYR A 238 -3.57 8.12 6.75
CA TYR A 238 -3.43 8.42 5.31
C TYR A 238 -1.99 8.29 4.76
N LYS A 239 -0.98 8.27 5.64
CA LYS A 239 0.43 7.99 5.27
C LYS A 239 0.76 6.50 5.15
N SER A 240 -0.11 5.60 5.63
CA SER A 240 0.05 4.16 5.56
C SER A 240 -0.20 3.67 4.12
N LYS A 241 0.75 2.92 3.55
CA LYS A 241 0.69 2.41 2.17
C LYS A 241 0.52 0.90 2.08
N PHE A 242 0.81 0.17 3.16
CA PHE A 242 0.89 -1.28 3.15
C PHE A 242 0.02 -1.98 4.19
N ALA A 243 -0.17 -1.43 5.38
CA ALA A 243 -0.90 -2.11 6.46
C ALA A 243 -2.35 -2.46 6.08
N GLN A 244 -2.99 -1.65 5.23
CA GLN A 244 -4.32 -1.90 4.67
C GLN A 244 -4.44 -3.20 3.88
N PHE A 245 -3.33 -3.74 3.34
CA PHE A 245 -3.36 -5.00 2.60
C PHE A 245 -3.72 -6.21 3.47
N VAL A 246 -3.64 -6.10 4.81
CA VAL A 246 -4.23 -7.08 5.73
C VAL A 246 -5.74 -7.20 5.53
N MET A 247 -6.44 -6.07 5.43
CA MET A 247 -7.88 -6.07 5.14
C MET A 247 -8.17 -6.63 3.75
N PHE A 248 -7.40 -6.19 2.75
CA PHE A 248 -7.57 -6.64 1.36
C PHE A 248 -7.42 -8.15 1.23
N TYR A 249 -6.36 -8.70 1.84
CA TYR A 249 -6.06 -10.11 1.78
C TYR A 249 -7.10 -10.95 2.53
N ALA A 250 -7.51 -10.52 3.73
CA ALA A 250 -8.60 -11.19 4.45
C ALA A 250 -9.91 -11.22 3.66
N CYS A 251 -10.23 -10.13 2.94
CA CYS A 251 -11.37 -10.08 2.03
C CYS A 251 -11.23 -11.03 0.84
N SER A 252 -10.00 -11.28 0.36
CA SER A 252 -9.75 -12.20 -0.76
C SER A 252 -9.96 -13.67 -0.39
N LEU A 253 -9.76 -14.02 0.89
CA LEU A 253 -9.97 -15.38 1.41
C LEU A 253 -11.46 -15.73 1.56
N ASP A 254 -12.30 -14.74 1.87
CA ASP A 254 -13.76 -14.89 1.91
C ASP A 254 -14.47 -13.65 1.31
N PRO A 255 -14.57 -13.59 -0.03
CA PRO A 255 -15.19 -12.45 -0.72
C PRO A 255 -16.67 -12.26 -0.36
N GLU A 256 -17.39 -13.35 -0.08
CA GLU A 256 -18.83 -13.33 0.11
C GLU A 256 -19.25 -12.79 1.48
N ASN A 257 -18.48 -13.06 2.54
CA ASN A 257 -18.74 -12.49 3.87
C ASN A 257 -17.80 -11.33 4.18
N CYS A 258 -16.50 -11.59 4.30
CA CYS A 258 -15.51 -10.58 4.69
C CYS A 258 -15.43 -9.43 3.66
N GLY A 259 -15.35 -9.79 2.37
CA GLY A 259 -15.27 -8.82 1.28
C GLY A 259 -16.50 -7.91 1.18
N LYS A 260 -17.71 -8.47 1.29
CA LYS A 260 -18.95 -7.67 1.30
C LYS A 260 -19.09 -6.84 2.57
N MET A 261 -18.77 -7.40 3.74
CA MET A 261 -18.83 -6.70 5.02
C MET A 261 -17.90 -5.47 5.02
N PHE A 262 -16.69 -5.59 4.46
CA PHE A 262 -15.76 -4.46 4.32
C PHE A 262 -16.37 -3.34 3.47
N ALA A 263 -16.81 -3.67 2.26
CA ALA A 263 -17.36 -2.69 1.33
C ALA A 263 -18.63 -2.02 1.88
N SER A 264 -19.56 -2.80 2.45
CA SER A 264 -20.78 -2.27 3.09
C SER A 264 -20.44 -1.32 4.24
N THR A 265 -19.46 -1.67 5.07
CA THR A 265 -19.00 -0.79 6.17
C THR A 265 -18.47 0.54 5.65
N LEU A 266 -17.69 0.53 4.56
CA LEU A 266 -17.16 1.75 3.95
C LEU A 266 -18.29 2.60 3.32
N VAL A 267 -19.27 1.97 2.67
CA VAL A 267 -20.48 2.65 2.17
C VAL A 267 -21.24 3.30 3.33
N ASP A 268 -21.45 2.57 4.42
CA ASP A 268 -22.17 3.08 5.59
C ASP A 268 -21.45 4.27 6.23
N ILE A 269 -20.13 4.22 6.36
CA ILE A 269 -19.34 5.36 6.86
C ILE A 269 -19.48 6.55 5.90
N PHE A 270 -19.41 6.32 4.59
CA PHE A 270 -19.57 7.37 3.60
C PHE A 270 -20.97 7.98 3.62
N VAL A 271 -22.05 7.20 3.77
CA VAL A 271 -23.44 7.67 3.67
C VAL A 271 -23.96 8.26 4.99
N SER A 272 -23.70 7.59 6.13
CA SER A 272 -24.37 7.87 7.41
C SER A 272 -24.06 9.23 8.03
N GLY A 273 -22.98 9.89 7.62
CA GLY A 273 -22.61 11.22 8.10
C GLY A 273 -22.22 11.29 9.59
N VAL A 274 -22.27 10.18 10.33
CA VAL A 274 -21.99 10.10 11.78
C VAL A 274 -20.57 10.57 12.09
N TYR A 275 -19.62 10.24 11.23
CA TYR A 275 -18.23 10.67 11.32
C TYR A 275 -17.84 11.46 10.07
N PRO A 276 -18.14 12.78 9.99
CA PRO A 276 -17.89 13.59 8.80
C PRO A 276 -16.44 13.57 8.34
N ALA A 277 -15.49 13.43 9.27
CA ALA A 277 -14.06 13.37 9.00
C ALA A 277 -13.64 12.11 8.23
N TRP A 278 -14.36 10.99 8.39
CA TRP A 278 -13.96 9.70 7.81
C TRP A 278 -14.54 9.44 6.42
N ARG A 279 -15.52 10.24 5.99
CA ARG A 279 -16.29 9.98 4.75
C ARG A 279 -15.41 9.97 3.51
N MET A 280 -14.47 10.92 3.42
CA MET A 280 -13.54 11.00 2.28
C MET A 280 -12.60 9.80 2.25
N SER A 281 -11.98 9.46 3.37
CA SER A 281 -11.12 8.27 3.45
C SER A 281 -11.89 6.99 3.15
N ALA A 282 -13.10 6.85 3.70
CA ALA A 282 -13.92 5.66 3.49
C ALA A 282 -14.27 5.46 2.00
N VAL A 283 -14.67 6.52 1.30
CA VAL A 283 -14.99 6.41 -0.13
C VAL A 283 -13.74 6.19 -0.99
N ALA A 284 -12.59 6.73 -0.58
CA ALA A 284 -11.29 6.45 -1.22
C ALA A 284 -10.87 4.97 -1.07
N TYR A 285 -10.94 4.41 0.15
CA TYR A 285 -10.73 2.99 0.40
C TYR A 285 -11.69 2.12 -0.41
N LEU A 286 -12.97 2.51 -0.46
CA LEU A 286 -13.99 1.78 -1.21
C LEU A 286 -13.70 1.79 -2.71
N ALA A 287 -13.41 2.97 -3.28
CA ALA A 287 -13.11 3.12 -4.69
C ALA A 287 -11.90 2.29 -5.10
N SER A 288 -10.83 2.39 -4.31
CA SER A 288 -9.60 1.64 -4.55
C SER A 288 -9.84 0.13 -4.40
N TYR A 289 -10.58 -0.31 -3.38
CA TYR A 289 -10.92 -1.73 -3.19
C TYR A 289 -11.74 -2.30 -4.36
N LEU A 290 -12.83 -1.63 -4.76
CA LEU A 290 -13.69 -2.11 -5.86
C LEU A 290 -12.98 -2.18 -7.21
N SER A 291 -12.01 -1.28 -7.42
CA SER A 291 -11.19 -1.19 -8.64
C SER A 291 -10.15 -2.30 -8.68
N ARG A 292 -9.46 -2.55 -7.56
CA ARG A 292 -8.28 -3.41 -7.47
C ARG A 292 -8.57 -4.85 -7.09
N ALA A 293 -9.67 -5.12 -6.38
CA ALA A 293 -10.00 -6.46 -5.90
C ALA A 293 -10.56 -7.34 -7.02
N LYS A 294 -9.72 -8.22 -7.58
CA LYS A 294 -10.09 -9.12 -8.69
C LYS A 294 -11.23 -10.07 -8.30
N PHE A 295 -11.26 -10.50 -7.04
CA PHE A 295 -12.23 -11.43 -6.48
C PHE A 295 -13.62 -10.80 -6.24
N VAL A 296 -13.77 -9.49 -6.39
CA VAL A 296 -15.08 -8.84 -6.30
C VAL A 296 -15.81 -8.94 -7.63
N THR A 297 -17.07 -9.39 -7.60
CA THR A 297 -17.87 -9.61 -8.81
C THR A 297 -18.39 -8.29 -9.42
N PRO A 298 -18.55 -8.20 -10.76
CA PRO A 298 -19.10 -7.01 -11.41
C PRO A 298 -20.50 -6.62 -10.91
N SER A 299 -21.33 -7.61 -10.54
CA SER A 299 -22.67 -7.37 -9.96
C SER A 299 -22.59 -6.63 -8.61
N PHE A 300 -21.65 -7.04 -7.75
CA PHE A 300 -21.43 -6.38 -6.47
C PHE A 300 -20.86 -4.96 -6.66
N VAL A 301 -19.92 -4.78 -7.59
CA VAL A 301 -19.41 -3.45 -7.95
C VAL A 301 -20.54 -2.53 -8.41
N ALA A 302 -21.40 -3.01 -9.32
CA ALA A 302 -22.53 -2.23 -9.84
C ALA A 302 -23.53 -1.82 -8.74
N THR A 303 -23.86 -2.75 -7.83
CA THR A 303 -24.75 -2.48 -6.68
C THR A 303 -24.14 -1.45 -5.72
N THR A 304 -22.83 -1.53 -5.50
CA THR A 304 -22.12 -0.58 -4.64
C THR A 304 -22.04 0.80 -5.29
N LEU A 305 -21.77 0.86 -6.60
CA LEU A 305 -21.81 2.09 -7.39
C LEU A 305 -23.20 2.75 -7.35
N GLU A 306 -24.28 1.97 -7.47
CA GLU A 306 -25.64 2.49 -7.36
C GLU A 306 -25.87 3.22 -6.02
N SER A 307 -25.33 2.69 -4.92
CA SER A 307 -25.41 3.33 -3.61
C SER A 307 -24.67 4.67 -3.56
N LEU A 308 -23.46 4.74 -4.14
CA LEU A 308 -22.67 5.98 -4.24
C LEU A 308 -23.36 7.02 -5.14
N VAL A 309 -23.86 6.59 -6.30
CA VAL A 309 -24.56 7.45 -7.25
C VAL A 309 -25.83 8.00 -6.62
N LYS A 310 -26.62 7.16 -5.94
CA LYS A 310 -27.83 7.59 -5.24
C LYS A 310 -27.52 8.68 -4.23
N TRP A 311 -26.49 8.49 -3.40
CA TRP A 311 -26.09 9.50 -2.42
C TRP A 311 -25.64 10.81 -3.08
N CYS A 312 -24.82 10.74 -4.14
CA CYS A 312 -24.36 11.93 -4.88
C CYS A 312 -25.52 12.67 -5.57
N PHE A 313 -26.47 11.93 -6.15
CA PHE A 313 -27.65 12.49 -6.78
C PHE A 313 -28.57 13.18 -5.76
N GLU A 314 -28.80 12.56 -4.61
CA GLU A 314 -29.53 13.17 -3.50
C GLU A 314 -28.82 14.43 -2.98
N TYR A 315 -27.49 14.44 -2.95
CA TYR A 315 -26.71 15.62 -2.62
C TYR A 315 -26.96 16.76 -3.61
N CYS A 316 -26.91 16.50 -4.92
CA CYS A 316 -27.22 17.48 -5.96
C CYS A 316 -28.60 18.12 -5.76
N ASN A 317 -29.64 17.33 -5.51
CA ASN A 317 -31.01 17.85 -5.33
C ASN A 317 -31.18 18.77 -4.11
N ASN A 318 -30.27 18.70 -3.13
CA ASN A 318 -30.32 19.46 -1.90
C ASN A 318 -29.35 20.67 -1.89
N GLN A 319 -28.61 20.88 -2.98
CA GLN A 319 -27.58 21.91 -3.05
C GLN A 319 -27.77 22.77 -4.29
N ASP A 320 -28.19 24.01 -4.07
CA ASP A 320 -28.11 25.08 -5.07
C ASP A 320 -26.85 25.90 -4.77
N GLY A 321 -25.94 26.07 -5.74
CA GLY A 321 -24.79 26.93 -5.46
C GLY A 321 -23.63 26.92 -6.45
N ASP A 322 -22.71 27.83 -6.15
CA ASP A 322 -21.43 28.02 -6.82
C ASP A 322 -20.40 26.96 -6.39
N ILE A 323 -19.37 26.79 -7.22
CA ILE A 323 -18.28 25.85 -6.99
C ILE A 323 -17.54 26.21 -5.71
N ASN A 324 -17.55 25.30 -4.73
CA ASN A 324 -16.77 25.41 -3.50
C ASN A 324 -16.15 24.06 -3.12
N PRO A 325 -14.89 23.79 -3.53
CA PRO A 325 -14.19 22.53 -3.28
C PRO A 325 -14.13 22.14 -1.81
N LYS A 326 -14.00 23.11 -0.91
CA LYS A 326 -13.89 22.86 0.54
C LYS A 326 -15.24 22.51 1.17
N ALA A 327 -16.32 23.19 0.76
CA ALA A 327 -17.66 22.95 1.29
C ALA A 327 -18.26 21.64 0.76
N HIS A 328 -18.02 21.30 -0.50
CA HIS A 328 -18.57 20.12 -1.17
C HIS A 328 -17.56 18.96 -1.29
N LYS A 329 -16.48 18.96 -0.50
CA LYS A 329 -15.40 17.96 -0.58
C LYS A 329 -15.86 16.51 -0.54
N VAL A 330 -16.88 16.18 0.27
CA VAL A 330 -17.41 14.80 0.35
C VAL A 330 -18.15 14.42 -0.93
N PHE A 331 -18.85 15.37 -1.55
CA PHE A 331 -19.50 15.17 -2.84
C PHE A 331 -18.49 14.96 -3.96
N TYR A 332 -17.43 15.78 -4.02
CA TYR A 332 -16.37 15.60 -5.00
C TYR A 332 -15.61 14.28 -4.80
N ALA A 333 -15.38 13.85 -3.56
CA ALA A 333 -14.80 12.53 -3.26
C ALA A 333 -15.70 11.38 -3.76
N GLY A 334 -17.02 11.49 -3.57
CA GLY A 334 -17.99 10.53 -4.12
C GLY A 334 -17.98 10.48 -5.65
N CYS A 335 -17.96 11.65 -6.31
CA CYS A 335 -17.88 11.74 -7.77
C CYS A 335 -16.58 11.13 -8.30
N GLN A 336 -15.45 11.46 -7.68
CA GLN A 336 -14.14 10.91 -8.05
C GLN A 336 -14.08 9.40 -7.86
N ALA A 337 -14.63 8.88 -6.75
CA ALA A 337 -14.73 7.44 -6.50
C ALA A 337 -15.53 6.72 -7.60
N ILE A 338 -16.69 7.28 -8.01
CA ILE A 338 -17.50 6.74 -9.10
C ILE A 338 -16.70 6.69 -10.40
N MET A 339 -16.05 7.79 -10.77
CA MET A 339 -15.23 7.87 -11.99
C MET A 339 -14.06 6.86 -11.95
N TYR A 340 -13.31 6.83 -10.85
CA TYR A 340 -12.17 5.93 -10.66
C TYR A 340 -12.57 4.45 -10.77
N VAL A 341 -13.64 4.03 -10.09
CA VAL A 341 -14.14 2.65 -10.19
C VAL A 341 -14.56 2.31 -11.62
N LEU A 342 -15.19 3.25 -12.32
CA LEU A 342 -15.59 3.06 -13.71
C LEU A 342 -14.36 2.97 -14.64
N CYS A 343 -13.28 3.69 -14.39
CA CYS A 343 -12.04 3.51 -15.17
C CYS A 343 -11.56 2.05 -15.15
N PHE A 344 -11.60 1.40 -13.98
CA PHE A 344 -11.14 0.02 -13.84
C PHE A 344 -12.17 -1.03 -14.26
N ARG A 345 -13.47 -0.79 -14.01
CA ARG A 345 -14.50 -1.84 -14.04
C ARG A 345 -15.54 -1.68 -15.13
N MET A 346 -15.54 -0.58 -15.88
CA MET A 346 -16.58 -0.32 -16.89
C MET A 346 -16.70 -1.46 -17.91
N LYS A 347 -15.59 -1.94 -18.51
CA LYS A 347 -15.62 -3.06 -19.49
C LYS A 347 -16.26 -4.32 -18.90
N SER A 348 -15.92 -4.64 -17.65
CA SER A 348 -16.45 -5.82 -16.93
C SER A 348 -17.95 -5.71 -16.58
N ILE A 349 -18.45 -4.50 -16.36
CA ILE A 349 -19.87 -4.25 -16.05
C ILE A 349 -20.69 -4.32 -17.35
N ILE A 350 -20.18 -3.75 -18.44
CA ILE A 350 -20.94 -3.52 -19.67
C ILE A 350 -21.06 -4.77 -20.53
N SER A 351 -20.11 -5.70 -20.36
CA SER A 351 -20.16 -7.03 -20.97
C SER A 351 -21.37 -7.84 -20.50
N VAL A 352 -21.97 -7.48 -19.35
CA VAL A 352 -23.19 -8.09 -18.82
C VAL A 352 -24.40 -7.20 -19.16
N PRO A 353 -25.32 -7.61 -20.06
CA PRO A 353 -26.39 -6.74 -20.56
C PRO A 353 -27.31 -6.14 -19.48
N ARG A 354 -27.60 -6.91 -18.42
CA ARG A 354 -28.41 -6.46 -17.28
C ARG A 354 -27.70 -5.34 -16.51
N LEU A 355 -26.41 -5.51 -16.22
CA LEU A 355 -25.61 -4.51 -15.50
C LEU A 355 -25.35 -3.28 -16.36
N ARG A 356 -25.15 -3.44 -17.68
CA ARG A 356 -25.10 -2.32 -18.63
C ARG A 356 -26.37 -1.47 -18.58
N SER A 357 -27.52 -2.12 -18.54
CA SER A 357 -28.82 -1.44 -18.44
C SER A 357 -28.97 -0.72 -17.10
N GLN A 358 -28.58 -1.38 -16.00
CA GLN A 358 -28.55 -0.76 -14.67
C GLN A 358 -27.65 0.49 -14.66
N LEU A 359 -26.44 0.39 -15.19
CA LEU A 359 -25.48 1.50 -15.26
C LEU A 359 -26.02 2.70 -16.05
N ARG A 360 -26.77 2.47 -17.14
CA ARG A 360 -27.44 3.54 -17.91
C ARG A 360 -28.60 4.20 -17.17
N LEU A 361 -29.26 3.45 -16.29
CA LEU A 361 -30.34 3.98 -15.44
C LEU A 361 -29.79 4.79 -14.26
N LEU A 362 -28.52 4.57 -13.89
CA LEU A 362 -27.83 5.42 -12.93
C LEU A 362 -27.72 6.83 -13.54
N ARG A 363 -28.26 7.84 -12.85
CA ARG A 363 -28.28 9.25 -13.26
C ARG A 363 -26.91 9.92 -13.15
N ILE A 364 -25.84 9.22 -13.55
CA ILE A 364 -24.45 9.65 -13.47
C ILE A 364 -24.24 10.92 -14.31
N GLU A 365 -24.82 10.98 -15.51
CA GLU A 365 -24.71 12.16 -16.39
C GLU A 365 -25.21 13.45 -15.72
N ASP A 366 -26.30 13.37 -14.97
CA ASP A 366 -26.86 14.54 -14.29
C ASP A 366 -25.96 15.03 -13.17
N ILE A 367 -25.31 14.11 -12.46
CA ILE A 367 -24.33 14.44 -11.43
C ILE A 367 -23.13 15.15 -12.09
N LEU A 368 -22.61 14.60 -13.18
CA LEU A 368 -21.44 15.14 -13.86
C LEU A 368 -21.70 16.53 -14.49
N ARG A 369 -22.93 16.78 -14.95
CA ARG A 369 -23.37 18.06 -15.53
C ARG A 369 -23.90 19.06 -14.50
N HIS A 370 -23.85 18.72 -13.21
CA HIS A 370 -24.39 19.56 -12.15
C HIS A 370 -23.64 20.92 -12.07
N PRO A 371 -24.30 22.03 -11.68
CA PRO A 371 -23.67 23.36 -11.53
C PRO A 371 -22.44 23.41 -10.60
N LEU A 372 -22.29 22.41 -9.72
CA LEU A 372 -21.11 22.23 -8.86
C LEU A 372 -19.84 21.79 -9.63
N LYS A 373 -19.96 21.50 -10.93
CA LYS A 373 -18.88 21.15 -11.88
C LYS A 373 -17.87 20.12 -11.35
N PRO A 374 -18.30 18.90 -10.96
CA PRO A 374 -17.38 17.88 -10.46
C PRO A 374 -16.24 17.55 -11.44
N LEU A 375 -16.49 17.60 -12.76
CA LEU A 375 -15.46 17.40 -13.78
C LEU A 375 -14.33 18.45 -13.76
N GLN A 376 -14.55 19.65 -13.19
CA GLN A 376 -13.52 20.68 -13.03
C GLN A 376 -12.79 20.62 -11.69
N VAL A 377 -13.35 19.90 -10.70
CA VAL A 377 -12.83 19.88 -9.31
C VAL A 377 -12.12 18.58 -8.99
N CYS A 378 -12.61 17.43 -9.48
CA CYS A 378 -11.95 16.14 -9.30
C CYS A 378 -10.58 16.11 -10.01
N LEU A 379 -9.74 15.14 -9.65
CA LEU A 379 -8.38 15.00 -10.17
C LEU A 379 -8.39 14.87 -11.71
N PRO A 380 -7.68 15.74 -12.47
CA PRO A 380 -7.74 15.75 -13.93
C PRO A 380 -7.42 14.41 -14.58
N SER A 381 -6.39 13.70 -14.10
CA SER A 381 -6.01 12.39 -14.66
C SER A 381 -7.13 11.34 -14.56
N ILE A 382 -7.97 11.42 -13.52
CA ILE A 382 -9.12 10.51 -13.36
C ILE A 382 -10.26 10.93 -14.28
N VAL A 383 -10.50 12.24 -14.38
CA VAL A 383 -11.56 12.79 -15.22
C VAL A 383 -11.27 12.47 -16.69
N GLU A 384 -10.08 12.78 -17.18
CA GLU A 384 -9.68 12.55 -18.58
C GLU A 384 -9.84 11.09 -18.97
N GLU A 385 -9.31 10.18 -18.17
CA GLU A 385 -9.38 8.74 -18.42
C GLU A 385 -10.82 8.23 -18.39
N PHE A 386 -11.63 8.68 -17.42
CA PHE A 386 -13.04 8.35 -17.36
C PHE A 386 -13.80 8.82 -18.60
N LEU A 387 -13.60 10.08 -19.03
CA LEU A 387 -14.28 10.66 -20.18
C LEU A 387 -13.88 9.93 -21.48
N ARG A 388 -12.59 9.57 -21.60
CA ARG A 388 -12.07 8.77 -22.71
C ARG A 388 -12.79 7.43 -22.79
N LEU A 389 -12.82 6.68 -21.70
CA LEU A 389 -13.49 5.37 -21.62
C LEU A 389 -14.99 5.46 -21.85
N ALA A 390 -15.65 6.46 -21.27
CA ALA A 390 -17.08 6.71 -21.44
C ALA A 390 -17.45 6.96 -22.91
N LYS A 391 -16.60 7.70 -23.64
CA LYS A 391 -16.76 7.98 -25.07
C LYS A 391 -16.56 6.70 -25.91
N THR A 392 -15.47 5.98 -25.71
CA THR A 392 -15.16 4.74 -26.45
C THR A 392 -16.26 3.70 -26.29
N ASN A 393 -16.85 3.58 -25.09
CA ASN A 393 -17.87 2.56 -24.81
C ASN A 393 -19.32 3.01 -25.13
N GLY A 394 -19.55 4.27 -25.51
CA GLY A 394 -20.86 4.81 -25.88
C GLY A 394 -21.93 4.64 -24.79
N ILE A 395 -21.54 4.83 -23.52
CA ILE A 395 -22.43 4.64 -22.36
C ILE A 395 -23.03 5.94 -21.90
N PHE A 396 -22.23 7.01 -21.92
CA PHE A 396 -22.62 8.33 -21.44
C PHE A 396 -22.52 9.36 -22.55
N ALA A 397 -23.44 10.33 -22.57
CA ALA A 397 -23.31 11.53 -23.40
C ALA A 397 -22.30 12.49 -22.74
N VAL A 398 -21.03 12.34 -23.10
CA VAL A 398 -19.93 13.16 -22.56
C VAL A 398 -19.81 14.49 -23.31
N PRO A 399 -19.48 15.63 -22.66
CA PRO A 399 -19.19 16.88 -23.37
C PRO A 399 -18.06 16.72 -24.40
N ASP A 400 -18.22 17.29 -25.60
CA ASP A 400 -17.29 17.12 -26.72
C ASP A 400 -15.91 17.76 -26.51
N THR A 401 -15.80 18.78 -25.65
CA THR A 401 -14.54 19.50 -25.39
C THR A 401 -13.80 18.96 -24.17
N PHE A 402 -12.92 17.97 -24.41
CA PHE A 402 -11.85 17.60 -23.47
C PHE A 402 -10.94 18.81 -23.12
N ALA A 403 -10.78 19.76 -24.06
CA ALA A 403 -9.89 20.90 -23.96
C ALA A 403 -10.31 22.00 -22.94
N ASP A 404 -11.56 22.01 -22.47
CA ASP A 404 -12.04 22.99 -21.48
C ASP A 404 -11.67 22.61 -20.02
N TYR A 405 -11.24 21.36 -19.79
CA TYR A 405 -10.82 20.83 -18.51
C TYR A 405 -9.29 20.73 -18.52
N GLY A 406 -8.62 21.88 -18.43
CA GLY A 406 -7.19 22.03 -18.70
C GLY A 406 -6.29 20.96 -18.05
N MET A 407 -5.31 20.51 -18.82
CA MET A 407 -4.23 19.56 -18.52
C MET A 407 -3.38 19.84 -17.26
N LEU A 408 -3.67 20.91 -16.51
CA LEU A 408 -2.96 21.28 -15.30
C LEU A 408 -3.88 21.17 -14.09
N GLU A 409 -3.34 20.68 -12.98
CA GLU A 409 -4.05 20.64 -11.70
C GLU A 409 -4.59 22.03 -11.35
N SER A 410 -5.92 22.21 -11.43
CA SER A 410 -6.59 23.46 -11.10
C SER A 410 -6.46 23.77 -9.61
N GLU A 411 -6.42 25.07 -9.23
CA GLU A 411 -6.52 25.50 -7.83
C GLU A 411 -7.72 24.86 -7.11
N LEU A 412 -8.79 24.55 -7.85
CA LEU A 412 -9.97 23.87 -7.35
C LEU A 412 -9.69 22.41 -6.93
N SER A 413 -8.86 21.71 -7.69
CA SER A 413 -8.48 20.32 -7.42
C SER A 413 -7.60 20.21 -6.18
N ARG A 414 -6.59 21.09 -6.07
CA ARG A 414 -5.79 21.25 -4.85
C ARG A 414 -6.64 21.59 -3.63
N ALA A 415 -7.63 22.47 -3.80
CA ALA A 415 -8.51 22.88 -2.71
C ALA A 415 -9.47 21.76 -2.25
N PHE A 416 -9.86 20.87 -3.16
CA PHE A 416 -10.63 19.66 -2.86
C PHE A 416 -9.79 18.65 -2.05
N GLY A 417 -8.56 18.40 -2.49
CA GLY A 417 -7.61 17.51 -1.82
C GLY A 417 -7.18 17.97 -0.43
N GLY A 418 -7.14 19.28 -0.23
CA GLY A 418 -6.67 19.89 1.02
C GLY A 418 -5.16 19.73 1.22
N ILE A 419 -4.69 19.99 2.44
CA ILE A 419 -3.26 19.91 2.80
C ILE A 419 -2.74 18.47 2.65
N GLU A 420 -3.58 17.50 3.00
CA GLU A 420 -3.25 16.07 2.98
C GLU A 420 -3.38 15.43 1.59
N ARG A 421 -3.80 16.21 0.57
CA ARG A 421 -3.98 15.75 -0.81
C ARG A 421 -4.80 14.45 -0.91
N LEU A 422 -5.92 14.39 -0.20
CA LEU A 422 -6.84 13.23 -0.23
C LEU A 422 -7.47 12.99 -1.61
N ASP A 423 -7.34 13.95 -2.53
CA ASP A 423 -7.67 13.81 -3.95
C ASP A 423 -6.78 12.77 -4.65
N MET A 424 -5.55 12.58 -4.20
CA MET A 424 -4.60 11.59 -4.73
C MET A 424 -4.48 10.34 -3.84
N PHE A 425 -5.31 10.22 -2.80
CA PHE A 425 -5.24 9.11 -1.86
C PHE A 425 -6.04 7.90 -2.37
N PHE A 426 -5.35 6.91 -2.93
CA PHE A 426 -5.91 5.63 -3.34
C PHE A 426 -5.25 4.49 -2.55
N PRO A 427 -5.88 3.98 -1.48
CA PRO A 427 -5.17 3.17 -0.49
C PRO A 427 -4.65 1.83 -0.97
N PHE A 428 -5.22 1.25 -2.03
CA PHE A 428 -4.77 -0.01 -2.62
C PHE A 428 -4.00 0.23 -3.92
N ASP A 429 -3.09 1.21 -3.94
CA ASP A 429 -2.07 1.29 -4.98
C ASP A 429 -1.10 0.10 -4.91
N PRO A 430 -0.44 -0.27 -6.02
CA PRO A 430 0.35 -1.50 -6.11
C PRO A 430 1.28 -1.74 -4.91
N CYS A 431 1.18 -2.93 -4.32
CA CYS A 431 2.04 -3.34 -3.22
C CYS A 431 3.46 -3.63 -3.74
N LEU A 432 4.41 -2.74 -3.44
CA LEU A 432 5.80 -2.83 -3.87
C LEU A 432 6.71 -3.53 -2.84
N LEU A 433 6.16 -4.43 -2.02
CA LEU A 433 6.91 -5.23 -1.05
C LEU A 433 7.17 -6.64 -1.58
N ARG A 434 8.42 -7.09 -1.46
CA ARG A 434 8.92 -8.29 -2.17
C ARG A 434 8.24 -9.59 -1.75
N LYS A 435 8.17 -9.86 -0.45
CA LYS A 435 7.71 -11.16 0.08
C LYS A 435 6.19 -11.21 0.11
N SER A 436 5.53 -10.10 0.48
CA SER A 436 4.08 -10.02 0.63
C SER A 436 3.34 -9.93 -0.72
N ASP A 437 3.98 -9.43 -1.79
CA ASP A 437 3.38 -9.34 -3.13
C ASP A 437 2.80 -10.67 -3.62
N ARG A 438 3.46 -11.80 -3.31
CA ARG A 438 2.99 -13.14 -3.71
C ARG A 438 1.56 -13.47 -3.25
N PHE A 439 1.11 -12.89 -2.13
CA PHE A 439 -0.22 -13.08 -1.58
C PHE A 439 -1.26 -12.16 -2.23
N ILE A 440 -0.83 -10.96 -2.62
CA ILE A 440 -1.72 -9.91 -3.16
C ILE A 440 -1.89 -10.06 -4.67
N ARG A 441 -0.80 -10.28 -5.40
CA ARG A 441 -0.74 -10.30 -6.87
C ARG A 441 -1.80 -11.19 -7.54
N PRO A 442 -2.08 -12.42 -7.08
CA PRO A 442 -3.11 -13.27 -7.72
C PRO A 442 -4.53 -12.68 -7.66
N ASN A 443 -4.78 -11.85 -6.65
CA ASN A 443 -6.07 -11.30 -6.28
C ASN A 443 -6.21 -9.80 -6.64
N PHE A 444 -5.21 -9.22 -7.30
CA PHE A 444 -5.10 -7.79 -7.56
C PHE A 444 -5.22 -7.46 -9.05
N VAL A 445 -5.90 -6.35 -9.36
CA VAL A 445 -6.05 -5.79 -10.71
C VAL A 445 -5.10 -4.62 -10.86
N TYR A 446 -4.14 -4.77 -11.77
CA TYR A 446 -3.22 -3.70 -12.17
C TYR A 446 -3.83 -2.88 -13.31
N TRP A 447 -3.49 -1.60 -13.35
CA TRP A 447 -3.99 -0.71 -14.40
C TRP A 447 -3.53 -1.16 -15.80
N SER A 448 -2.29 -1.65 -15.94
CA SER A 448 -1.80 -2.21 -17.21
C SER A 448 -2.69 -3.31 -17.79
N MET A 449 -3.19 -4.22 -16.94
CA MET A 449 -4.11 -5.30 -17.34
C MET A 449 -5.45 -4.76 -17.85
N VAL A 450 -5.92 -3.66 -17.26
CA VAL A 450 -7.18 -3.03 -17.67
C VAL A 450 -6.96 -2.26 -18.97
N ARG A 451 -5.88 -1.48 -19.04
CA ARG A 451 -5.51 -0.67 -20.19
C ARG A 451 -5.40 -1.52 -21.46
N SER A 452 -4.62 -2.60 -21.45
CA SER A 452 -4.48 -3.50 -22.62
C SER A 452 -5.84 -3.96 -23.15
N SER A 453 -6.76 -4.29 -22.24
CA SER A 453 -8.12 -4.70 -22.64
C SER A 453 -8.90 -3.62 -23.39
N TYR A 454 -8.57 -2.34 -23.26
CA TYR A 454 -9.25 -1.26 -23.99
C TYR A 454 -8.60 -0.91 -25.33
N TYR A 455 -7.33 -1.27 -25.54
CA TYR A 455 -6.56 -0.83 -26.71
C TYR A 455 -6.13 -1.97 -27.64
N GLU A 456 -6.27 -3.24 -27.25
CA GLU A 456 -6.11 -4.39 -28.16
C GLU A 456 -7.13 -4.36 -29.32
N ASP A 457 -8.23 -3.63 -29.18
CA ASP A 457 -9.27 -3.49 -30.22
C ASP A 457 -8.95 -2.37 -31.25
N GLU A 458 -7.86 -1.59 -31.10
CA GLU A 458 -7.51 -0.47 -32.00
C GLU A 458 -6.36 -0.77 -33.00
N GLU A 459 -5.62 -1.87 -32.85
CA GLU A 459 -4.45 -2.18 -33.72
C GLU A 459 -4.82 -2.90 -35.05
N ASP A 460 -6.09 -3.30 -35.24
CA ASP A 460 -6.53 -4.05 -36.44
C ASP A 460 -7.09 -3.18 -37.59
N GLU A 461 -7.12 -1.84 -37.47
CA GLU A 461 -7.68 -0.94 -38.51
C GLU A 461 -6.67 0.03 -39.17
N SER A 462 -5.37 -0.30 -39.21
CA SER A 462 -4.41 0.48 -40.02
C SER A 462 -3.44 -0.33 -40.86
N ALA A 463 -3.85 -1.52 -41.30
CA ALA A 463 -3.13 -2.28 -42.33
C ALA A 463 -4.05 -2.61 -43.51
N SER A 464 -4.41 -1.59 -44.29
CA SER A 464 -4.96 -1.80 -45.63
C SER A 464 -4.23 -0.93 -46.67
N ASP A 465 -3.63 -1.65 -47.61
CA ASP A 465 -3.36 -1.30 -49.00
C ASP A 465 -2.24 -0.30 -49.34
N GLU A 466 -1.03 -0.85 -49.56
CA GLU A 466 -0.21 -0.40 -50.70
C GLU A 466 -0.11 -1.54 -51.74
N ASP A 467 -0.54 -1.19 -52.95
CA ASP A 467 -0.66 -2.02 -54.15
C ASP A 467 0.61 -2.80 -54.52
N ILE A 468 0.48 -4.12 -54.69
CA ILE A 468 1.45 -4.94 -55.41
C ILE A 468 0.98 -5.07 -56.87
N THR A 469 1.62 -4.31 -57.77
CA THR A 469 1.54 -4.58 -59.22
C THR A 469 2.57 -5.64 -59.60
N GLU A 470 2.10 -6.78 -60.10
CA GLU A 470 2.90 -7.82 -60.76
C GLU A 470 3.66 -7.28 -61.98
N ALA A 471 4.94 -7.60 -62.07
CA ALA A 471 5.61 -7.92 -63.32
C ALA A 471 6.76 -8.89 -63.04
N GLY A 472 6.62 -10.12 -63.54
CA GLY A 472 7.63 -11.17 -63.43
C GLY A 472 8.88 -10.89 -64.28
N VAL A 473 9.93 -11.65 -64.01
CA VAL A 473 10.62 -12.55 -64.96
C VAL A 473 11.83 -13.18 -64.22
N ASP A 474 12.00 -14.48 -64.47
CA ASP A 474 13.06 -15.40 -64.05
C ASP A 474 14.51 -14.89 -64.16
N MET A 475 15.40 -15.38 -63.30
CA MET A 475 16.46 -16.35 -63.67
C MET A 475 17.53 -16.55 -62.58
N ALA A 476 17.68 -17.82 -62.18
CA ALA A 476 18.89 -18.65 -62.00
C ALA A 476 20.11 -18.18 -61.17
N ASP A 477 20.58 -19.12 -60.33
CA ASP A 477 21.97 -19.57 -60.04
C ASP A 477 23.10 -18.51 -60.05
N ASP A 478 24.08 -18.48 -59.15
CA ASP A 478 24.90 -19.61 -58.70
C ASP A 478 25.90 -19.11 -57.63
N ILE A 479 26.13 -19.96 -56.62
CA ILE A 479 27.43 -20.37 -56.06
C ILE A 479 28.53 -19.35 -55.65
N SER A 480 29.06 -19.66 -54.44
CA SER A 480 30.44 -19.55 -53.93
C SER A 480 30.87 -18.23 -53.28
N VAL A 481 31.69 -18.19 -52.23
CA VAL A 481 32.39 -19.17 -51.34
C VAL A 481 33.06 -18.28 -50.27
N ASP A 482 33.14 -18.74 -49.01
CA ASP A 482 34.21 -18.58 -47.99
C ASP A 482 34.93 -17.22 -47.81
N GLU A 483 35.57 -16.86 -46.71
CA GLU A 483 35.93 -17.47 -45.44
C GLU A 483 36.45 -16.29 -44.58
N ASP A 484 36.21 -16.37 -43.29
CA ASP A 484 37.22 -16.19 -42.24
C ASP A 484 37.98 -14.88 -41.93
N ILE A 485 37.96 -14.65 -40.60
CA ILE A 485 39.10 -14.34 -39.71
C ILE A 485 39.53 -12.87 -39.58
N ALA A 486 39.04 -12.30 -38.46
CA ALA A 486 39.75 -11.80 -37.28
C ALA A 486 40.81 -10.67 -37.36
N HIS A 487 41.00 -10.07 -36.16
CA HIS A 487 42.06 -9.16 -35.69
C HIS A 487 41.88 -7.68 -36.04
N PHE A 488 42.19 -6.69 -35.19
CA PHE A 488 42.61 -6.58 -33.78
C PHE A 488 42.63 -5.07 -33.48
N ASP A 489 42.74 -4.73 -32.20
CA ASP A 489 42.95 -3.39 -31.61
C ASP A 489 43.77 -2.38 -32.45
N GLU A 490 43.45 -1.08 -32.36
CA GLU A 490 44.35 -0.06 -31.78
C GLU A 490 43.88 1.41 -31.96
N PHE A 491 43.80 2.11 -30.82
CA PHE A 491 44.45 3.39 -30.50
C PHE A 491 44.16 4.73 -31.23
N ASP A 492 43.84 5.69 -30.35
CA ASP A 492 44.39 7.06 -30.19
C ASP A 492 43.92 8.28 -31.00
N TYR A 493 43.36 9.22 -30.22
CA TYR A 493 43.61 10.66 -30.14
C TYR A 493 43.98 11.46 -31.40
N SER A 494 43.22 12.55 -31.63
CA SER A 494 43.85 13.86 -31.82
C SER A 494 42.96 15.02 -31.38
N LEU A 495 43.56 15.84 -30.53
CA LEU A 495 43.25 17.23 -30.19
C LEU A 495 43.12 18.11 -31.47
N ASP A 496 42.32 19.19 -31.44
CA ASP A 496 42.73 20.53 -30.95
C ASP A 496 41.86 21.67 -31.53
N LYS A 497 41.70 22.75 -30.74
CA LYS A 497 41.44 24.18 -31.15
C LYS A 497 40.03 24.56 -31.67
N MET A 498 39.37 25.66 -31.28
CA MET A 498 39.78 26.94 -30.69
C MET A 498 38.69 27.59 -29.82
N SER A 499 39.15 28.42 -28.88
CA SER A 499 38.44 29.40 -28.06
C SER A 499 38.43 30.79 -28.72
N ILE A 500 37.29 31.51 -28.68
CA ILE A 500 37.21 32.99 -28.69
C ILE A 500 35.96 33.43 -27.90
N THR A 501 36.14 34.21 -26.84
CA THR A 501 35.12 35.03 -26.14
C THR A 501 35.45 36.52 -26.34
N PRO A 502 34.69 37.49 -25.78
CA PRO A 502 33.38 37.99 -26.20
C PRO A 502 33.44 39.52 -26.49
N ARG A 503 32.32 40.17 -26.86
CA ARG A 503 32.26 41.66 -26.92
C ARG A 503 30.96 42.24 -26.37
N ASP A 504 31.15 43.07 -25.35
CA ASP A 504 30.20 43.95 -24.66
C ASP A 504 29.62 45.07 -25.53
N SER A 505 28.47 45.60 -25.08
CA SER A 505 28.16 47.04 -25.20
C SER A 505 27.68 47.62 -23.86
N SER A 506 28.50 48.53 -23.33
CA SER A 506 28.35 49.43 -22.17
C SER A 506 27.29 50.53 -22.42
N ALA A 507 26.78 51.39 -21.50
CA ALA A 507 27.21 51.86 -20.19
C ALA A 507 26.07 52.70 -19.53
N LYS A 508 26.04 52.83 -18.18
CA LYS A 508 26.27 54.10 -17.45
C LYS A 508 26.19 53.96 -15.91
N PHE A 509 27.34 54.22 -15.25
CA PHE A 509 27.62 54.96 -13.99
C PHE A 509 26.68 54.84 -12.77
N GLY A 510 27.10 54.65 -11.52
CA GLY A 510 28.38 54.66 -10.78
C GLY A 510 28.04 54.73 -9.27
N GLY A 511 28.86 54.48 -8.23
CA GLY A 511 30.23 54.04 -8.06
C GLY A 511 30.55 53.90 -6.55
N ARG A 512 31.78 53.44 -6.25
CA ARG A 512 32.53 53.44 -4.97
C ARG A 512 32.05 52.55 -3.81
N VAL A 513 32.89 51.93 -2.96
CA VAL A 513 34.30 51.42 -2.92
C VAL A 513 34.47 50.88 -1.47
N HIS A 514 35.07 49.68 -1.32
CA HIS A 514 35.72 49.10 -0.11
C HIS A 514 34.85 48.84 1.14
N GLY A 515 35.08 47.81 1.96
CA GLY A 515 36.17 46.83 2.08
C GLY A 515 35.85 45.79 3.17
N PHE A 516 36.65 44.73 3.20
CA PHE A 516 36.62 43.62 4.16
C PHE A 516 36.69 44.09 5.64
N VAL A 517 36.12 43.31 6.57
CA VAL A 517 36.82 42.55 7.65
C VAL A 517 35.83 42.03 8.72
N GLN A 518 36.14 40.79 9.12
CA GLN A 518 35.71 39.89 10.18
C GLN A 518 35.30 40.44 11.58
N MET A 519 34.56 39.58 12.32
CA MET A 519 33.99 39.68 13.68
C MET A 519 34.95 40.10 14.82
N PRO A 520 34.42 40.43 16.03
CA PRO A 520 34.46 39.42 17.11
C PRO A 520 33.28 39.45 18.12
N SER A 521 33.24 38.40 18.93
CA SER A 521 32.30 37.98 19.99
C SER A 521 32.54 38.63 21.38
N LYS A 522 31.49 38.68 22.24
CA LYS A 522 31.46 38.23 23.67
C LYS A 522 30.24 38.73 24.51
N ILE A 523 29.40 37.77 24.94
CA ILE A 523 28.94 37.39 26.31
C ILE A 523 28.54 38.46 27.38
N ARG A 524 27.31 38.30 27.94
CA ARG A 524 26.83 38.21 29.38
C ARG A 524 25.63 39.13 29.83
N PRO A 525 24.97 38.92 31.01
CA PRO A 525 23.59 38.37 31.16
C PRO A 525 22.63 39.28 32.00
N SER A 526 21.46 38.73 32.44
CA SER A 526 20.52 39.17 33.53
C SER A 526 19.09 39.43 33.01
N THR A 527 17.97 39.25 33.71
CA THR A 527 17.52 38.64 34.99
C THR A 527 15.98 38.66 34.93
N SER A 528 15.32 37.66 35.50
CA SER A 528 13.85 37.61 35.73
C SER A 528 13.36 38.71 36.68
N PRO A 529 12.05 39.03 36.71
CA PRO A 529 11.41 39.58 37.90
C PRO A 529 10.43 38.60 38.55
N GLU A 530 10.39 38.69 39.88
CA GLU A 530 9.51 37.98 40.81
C GLU A 530 8.07 38.53 40.82
N SER A 531 7.22 37.66 41.33
CA SER A 531 5.81 37.78 41.71
C SER A 531 5.46 39.00 42.55
N LEU A 532 4.22 39.47 42.37
CA LEU A 532 3.33 39.96 43.42
C LEU A 532 1.92 39.43 43.15
#